data_AF-A0A356GDA0-F1
#
_entry.id   AF-A0A356GDA0-F1
#
_cell.length_a   1.000
_cell.length_b   1.000
_cell.length_c   1.000
_cell.angle_alpha   90.00
_cell.angle_beta   90.00
_cell.angle_gamma   90.00
#
_symmetry.space_group_name_H-M   'P 1'
#
loop_
_entity.id
_entity.type
_entity.pdbx_description
1 polymer ?
#
loop_
_entity_poly.entity_id
_entity_poly.type
_entity_poly.pdbx_seq_one_letter_code
_entity_poly.pdbx_strand_id
1 'polypeptide(L)'
;MYTYRNIKCSKMTESDIKNTSRLFSNNYGIWSCNSAFNPGCPIKFSTERVINSFVKKPDRYVAMVFDDKNLIGHAFYMRRTVKKSQKITWILQLVVDKNYRGQKIGTKLIHSIFGLSDSYVCLFF
;
A
#
# COMPACT_ATOMS: atom_id res chain seq x y z
N MET A 1 17.11 4.77 -10.91
CA MET A 1 17.41 3.84 -9.79
C MET A 1 16.30 3.99 -8.78
N TYR A 2 15.69 2.90 -8.30
CA TYR A 2 14.53 3.00 -7.40
C TYR A 2 14.94 3.15 -5.94
N THR A 3 14.27 4.03 -5.22
CA THR A 3 14.48 4.26 -3.79
C THR A 3 13.31 3.68 -3.01
N TYR A 4 13.62 2.86 -1.99
CA TYR A 4 12.62 2.23 -1.13
C TYR A 4 12.61 2.88 0.24
N ARG A 5 11.41 3.08 0.80
CA ARG A 5 11.22 3.64 2.15
C ARG A 5 10.13 2.87 2.89
N ASN A 6 10.44 2.43 4.10
CA ASN A 6 9.48 1.74 4.97
C ASN A 6 9.36 2.47 6.31
N ILE A 7 8.15 2.94 6.64
CA ILE A 7 7.90 3.77 7.82
C ILE A 7 6.57 3.41 8.50
N LYS A 8 6.42 3.82 9.77
CA LYS A 8 5.11 3.88 10.41
C LYS A 8 4.22 4.90 9.70
N CYS A 9 2.95 4.59 9.52
CA CYS A 9 2.02 5.50 8.85
C CYS A 9 1.86 6.84 9.59
N SER A 10 2.03 6.86 10.91
CA SER A 10 2.01 8.10 11.71
C SER A 10 3.15 9.07 11.39
N LYS A 11 4.19 8.63 10.67
CA LYS A 11 5.32 9.46 10.22
C LYS A 11 5.21 9.89 8.75
N MET A 12 4.13 9.55 8.06
CA MET A 12 3.90 9.99 6.68
C MET A 12 3.77 11.51 6.64
N THR A 13 4.42 12.13 5.66
CA THR A 13 4.22 13.55 5.39
C THR A 13 2.87 13.79 4.70
N GLU A 14 2.45 15.04 4.61
CA GLU A 14 1.28 15.41 3.81
C GLU A 14 1.45 15.02 2.34
N SER A 15 2.66 15.15 1.79
CA SER A 15 2.98 14.73 0.42
C SER A 15 2.85 13.22 0.24
N ASP A 16 3.27 12.41 1.22
CA ASP A 16 3.11 10.95 1.19
C ASP A 16 1.64 10.54 1.15
N ILE A 17 0.80 11.20 1.96
CA ILE A 17 -0.64 10.95 2.02
C ILE A 17 -1.30 11.32 0.69
N LYS A 18 -0.97 12.48 0.12
CA LYS A 18 -1.48 12.91 -1.19
C LYS A 18 -1.03 11.97 -2.31
N ASN A 19 0.25 11.57 -2.32
CA ASN A 19 0.81 10.72 -3.36
C ASN A 19 0.23 9.30 -3.31
N THR A 20 0.08 8.69 -2.14
CA THR A 20 -0.53 7.36 -1.99
C THR A 20 -2.01 7.36 -2.39
N SER A 21 -2.77 8.39 -1.98
CA SER A 21 -4.16 8.64 -2.40
C SER A 21 -4.29 8.74 -3.93
N ARG A 22 -3.44 9.57 -4.56
CA ARG A 22 -3.41 9.77 -6.02
C ARG A 22 -3.03 8.47 -6.74
N LEU A 23 -1.97 7.79 -6.28
CA LEU A 23 -1.48 6.58 -6.91
C LEU A 23 -2.56 5.48 -6.89
N PHE A 24 -3.21 5.26 -5.75
CA PHE A 24 -4.35 4.34 -5.65
C PHE A 24 -5.46 4.72 -6.61
N SER A 25 -5.92 5.96 -6.53
CA SER A 25 -7.09 6.46 -7.27
C SER A 25 -6.95 6.43 -8.79
N ASN A 26 -5.71 6.29 -9.28
CA ASN A 26 -5.38 6.24 -10.70
C ASN A 26 -5.03 4.84 -11.19
N ASN A 27 -4.66 3.92 -10.30
CA ASN A 27 -4.07 2.64 -10.68
C ASN A 27 -4.75 1.40 -10.07
N TYR A 28 -5.52 1.53 -8.99
CA TYR A 28 -6.04 0.35 -8.28
C TYR A 28 -7.01 -0.46 -9.14
N GLY A 29 -8.06 0.19 -9.65
CA GLY A 29 -9.07 -0.46 -10.45
C GLY A 29 -10.22 0.47 -10.80
N ILE A 30 -11.14 -0.05 -11.58
CA ILE A 30 -12.40 0.58 -11.97
C ILE A 30 -13.55 -0.23 -11.41
N TRP A 31 -14.64 0.43 -11.04
CA TRP A 31 -15.89 -0.25 -10.74
C TRP A 31 -16.38 -0.99 -11.99
N SER A 32 -16.97 -2.16 -11.78
CA SER A 32 -17.67 -2.87 -12.86
C SER A 32 -18.73 -1.95 -13.49
N CYS A 33 -18.97 -2.11 -14.80
CA CYS A 33 -20.06 -1.41 -15.49
C CYS A 33 -21.43 -1.73 -14.88
N ASN A 34 -21.56 -2.85 -14.17
CA ASN A 34 -22.78 -3.28 -13.49
C ASN A 34 -22.80 -2.89 -12.00
N SER A 35 -21.85 -2.08 -11.53
CA SER A 35 -21.81 -1.62 -10.14
C SER A 35 -22.99 -0.70 -9.85
N ALA A 36 -23.65 -0.90 -8.70
CA ALA A 36 -24.67 0.02 -8.19
C ALA A 36 -24.10 1.43 -7.90
N PHE A 37 -22.79 1.53 -7.68
CA PHE A 37 -22.11 2.78 -7.38
C PHE A 37 -20.99 3.05 -8.38
N ASN A 38 -20.98 4.25 -8.96
CA ASN A 38 -19.94 4.76 -9.85
C ASN A 38 -19.53 3.78 -10.99
N PRO A 39 -20.48 3.21 -11.75
CA PRO A 39 -20.19 2.19 -12.76
C PRO A 39 -19.17 2.68 -13.81
N GLY A 40 -18.16 1.86 -14.10
CA GLY A 40 -17.09 2.18 -15.05
C GLY A 40 -16.09 3.25 -14.57
N CYS A 41 -16.31 3.88 -13.41
CA CYS A 41 -15.43 4.91 -12.90
C CYS A 41 -14.27 4.31 -12.09
N PRO A 42 -13.12 5.00 -11.99
CA PRO A 42 -12.02 4.59 -11.13
C PRO A 42 -12.43 4.54 -9.65
N ILE A 43 -11.97 3.51 -8.93
CA ILE A 43 -12.13 3.43 -7.48
C ILE A 43 -11.23 4.50 -6.85
N LYS A 44 -11.83 5.43 -6.10
CA LYS A 44 -11.12 6.53 -5.45
C LYS A 44 -10.84 6.24 -3.98
N PHE A 45 -9.71 6.73 -3.51
CA PHE A 45 -9.32 6.65 -2.11
C PHE A 45 -8.76 8.00 -1.70
N SER A 46 -9.59 8.79 -1.01
CA SER A 46 -9.25 10.17 -0.64
C SER A 46 -8.12 10.22 0.39
N THR A 47 -7.49 11.38 0.51
CA THR A 47 -6.50 11.66 1.57
C THR A 47 -7.07 11.43 2.96
N GLU A 48 -8.33 11.82 3.18
CA GLU A 48 -9.04 11.57 4.43
C GLU A 48 -9.18 10.07 4.73
N ARG A 49 -9.49 9.24 3.72
CA ARG A 49 -9.53 7.77 3.88
C ARG A 49 -8.14 7.22 4.21
N VAL A 50 -7.08 7.70 3.56
CA VAL A 50 -5.70 7.33 3.94
C VAL A 50 -5.42 7.64 5.40
N ILE A 51 -5.81 8.84 5.86
CA ILE A 51 -5.59 9.28 7.23
C ILE A 51 -6.35 8.39 8.23
N ASN A 52 -7.64 8.17 8.00
CA ASN A 52 -8.50 7.46 8.93
C ASN A 52 -8.25 5.93 8.92
N SER A 53 -7.93 5.35 7.76
CA SER A 53 -7.66 3.91 7.63
C SER A 53 -6.24 3.53 8.05
N PHE A 54 -5.27 4.43 7.87
CA PHE A 54 -3.84 4.11 8.08
C PHE A 54 -3.13 5.04 9.07
N VAL A 55 -3.08 6.36 8.82
CA VAL A 55 -2.23 7.29 9.61
C VAL A 55 -2.63 7.35 11.08
N LYS A 56 -3.93 7.39 11.38
CA LYS A 56 -4.47 7.43 12.76
C LYS A 56 -4.41 6.09 13.49
N LYS A 57 -3.95 5.02 12.84
CA LYS A 57 -3.90 3.67 13.43
C LYS A 57 -2.46 3.35 13.84
N PRO A 58 -2.19 3.07 15.12
CA PRO A 58 -0.82 2.96 15.64
C PRO A 58 -0.06 1.72 15.14
N ASP A 59 -0.76 0.71 14.64
CA ASP A 59 -0.24 -0.56 14.15
C ASP A 59 -0.15 -0.64 12.62
N ARG A 60 -0.11 0.51 11.93
CA ARG A 60 0.00 0.60 10.47
C ARG A 60 1.36 1.09 10.02
N TYR A 61 1.81 0.47 8.94
CA TYR A 61 3.08 0.76 8.27
C TYR A 61 2.85 0.88 6.78
N VAL A 62 3.78 1.55 6.10
CA VAL A 62 3.76 1.69 4.65
C VAL A 62 5.17 1.48 4.11
N ALA A 63 5.28 0.58 3.13
CA ALA A 63 6.43 0.50 2.25
C ALA A 63 6.12 1.28 0.96
N MET A 64 7.04 2.12 0.53
CA MET A 64 6.93 2.98 -0.65
C MET A 64 8.16 2.79 -1.54
N VAL A 65 7.94 2.91 -2.84
CA VAL A 65 9.01 2.90 -3.85
C VAL A 65 8.88 4.12 -4.75
N PHE A 66 10.02 4.76 -4.99
CA PHE A 66 10.12 5.98 -5.76
C PHE A 66 11.02 5.77 -6.97
N ASP A 67 10.63 6.36 -8.09
CA ASP A 67 11.55 6.67 -9.18
C ASP A 67 11.84 8.17 -9.14
N ASP A 68 13.07 8.51 -8.74
CA ASP A 68 13.44 9.86 -8.29
C ASP A 68 12.46 10.39 -7.21
N LYS A 69 11.65 11.40 -7.53
CA LYS A 69 10.65 12.01 -6.63
C LYS A 69 9.24 11.44 -6.79
N ASN A 70 9.00 10.61 -7.80
CA ASN A 70 7.67 10.10 -8.11
C ASN A 70 7.39 8.81 -7.35
N LEU A 71 6.30 8.78 -6.59
CA LEU A 71 5.83 7.55 -5.95
C LEU A 71 5.24 6.63 -7.03
N ILE A 72 5.89 5.49 -7.28
CA ILE A 72 5.46 4.51 -8.31
C ILE A 72 4.85 3.25 -7.71
N GLY A 73 4.92 3.08 -6.39
CA GLY A 73 4.32 1.96 -5.70
C GLY A 73 4.23 2.15 -4.19
N HIS A 74 3.21 1.57 -3.57
CA HIS A 74 3.11 1.49 -2.12
C HIS A 74 2.43 0.20 -1.66
N ALA A 75 2.73 -0.19 -0.43
CA ALA A 75 2.10 -1.28 0.26
C ALA A 75 1.81 -0.87 1.71
N PHE A 76 0.53 -0.71 2.07
CA PHE A 76 0.12 -0.56 3.46
C PHE A 76 0.00 -1.92 4.11
N TYR A 77 0.47 -2.03 5.35
CA TYR A 77 0.43 -3.29 6.07
C TYR A 77 0.34 -3.10 7.59
N MET A 78 0.02 -4.19 8.28
CA MET A 78 0.03 -4.30 9.73
C MET A 78 0.65 -5.62 10.16
N ARG A 79 1.17 -5.69 11.38
CA ARG A 79 1.69 -6.92 11.97
C ARG A 79 0.89 -7.27 13.21
N ARG A 80 0.49 -8.54 13.33
CA ARG A 80 -0.23 -9.07 14.49
C ARG A 80 0.40 -10.37 14.94
N THR A 81 0.48 -10.55 16.25
CA THR A 81 0.87 -11.81 16.87
C THR A 81 -0.41 -12.58 17.16
N VAL A 82 -0.58 -13.76 16.56
CA VAL A 82 -1.80 -14.59 16.74
C VAL A 82 -1.60 -15.63 17.85
N LYS A 83 -0.38 -16.16 17.99
CA LYS A 83 0.07 -17.02 19.11
C LYS A 83 1.46 -16.57 19.56
N LYS A 84 1.93 -16.97 20.74
CA LYS A 84 3.19 -16.49 21.37
C LYS A 84 4.41 -16.43 20.43
N SER A 85 4.50 -17.28 19.41
CA SER A 85 5.59 -17.30 18.41
C SER A 85 5.17 -17.00 16.98
N GLN A 86 3.87 -16.81 16.68
CA GLN A 86 3.37 -16.66 15.31
C GLN A 86 3.04 -15.20 15.01
N LYS A 87 3.90 -14.56 14.21
CA LYS A 87 3.69 -13.21 13.68
C LYS A 87 3.11 -13.32 12.27
N ILE A 88 2.01 -12.61 12.03
CA ILE A 88 1.41 -12.46 10.71
C ILE A 88 1.55 -11.02 10.27
N THR A 89 2.04 -10.83 9.05
CA THR A 89 2.02 -9.54 8.36
C THR A 89 0.87 -9.53 7.37
N TRP A 90 -0.09 -8.65 7.60
CA TRP A 90 -1.24 -8.43 6.74
C TRP A 90 -0.95 -7.28 5.80
N ILE A 91 -0.88 -7.54 4.50
CA ILE A 91 -0.84 -6.49 3.49
C ILE A 91 -2.29 -6.06 3.25
N LEU A 92 -2.57 -4.79 3.54
CA LEU A 92 -3.91 -4.23 3.51
C LEU A 92 -4.24 -3.59 2.15
N GLN A 93 -3.22 -3.09 1.46
CA GLN A 93 -3.38 -2.44 0.16
C GLN A 93 -2.02 -2.42 -0.54
N LEU A 94 -1.93 -2.99 -1.74
CA LEU A 94 -0.75 -2.95 -2.60
C LEU A 94 -1.11 -2.28 -3.93
N VAL A 95 -0.38 -1.23 -4.30
CA VAL A 95 -0.57 -0.54 -5.57
C VAL A 95 0.78 -0.33 -6.24
N VAL A 96 0.83 -0.62 -7.54
CA VAL A 96 1.94 -0.26 -8.42
C VAL A 96 1.36 0.50 -9.60
N ASP A 97 2.02 1.60 -9.96
CA ASP A 97 1.68 2.38 -11.14
C ASP A 97 1.64 1.46 -12.37
N LYS A 98 0.60 1.61 -13.19
CA LYS A 98 0.35 0.73 -14.33
C LYS A 98 1.52 0.68 -15.33
N ASN A 99 2.24 1.79 -15.48
CA ASN A 99 3.38 1.89 -16.39
C ASN A 99 4.62 1.15 -15.87
N TYR A 100 4.61 0.78 -14.59
CA TYR A 100 5.71 0.12 -13.89
C TYR A 100 5.36 -1.35 -13.53
N ARG A 101 4.22 -1.87 -14.00
CA ARG A 101 3.84 -3.28 -13.85
C ARG A 101 4.71 -4.20 -14.71
N GLY A 102 4.76 -5.48 -14.36
CA GLY A 102 5.63 -6.46 -15.02
C GLY A 102 7.11 -6.39 -14.61
N GLN A 103 7.53 -5.36 -13.89
CA GLN A 103 8.93 -5.14 -13.49
C GLN A 103 9.28 -5.67 -12.08
N LYS A 104 8.44 -6.58 -11.54
CA LYS A 104 8.57 -7.17 -10.19
C LYS A 104 8.63 -6.15 -9.03
N ILE A 105 8.17 -4.91 -9.24
CA ILE A 105 8.17 -3.86 -8.21
C ILE A 105 7.29 -4.26 -7.01
N GLY A 106 6.09 -4.79 -7.26
CA GLY A 106 5.20 -5.27 -6.20
C GLY A 106 5.84 -6.39 -5.37
N THR A 107 6.50 -7.34 -6.03
CA THR A 107 7.27 -8.41 -5.37
C THR A 107 8.38 -7.84 -4.49
N LYS A 108 9.15 -6.85 -5.00
CA LYS A 108 10.21 -6.20 -4.22
C LYS A 108 9.66 -5.41 -3.03
N LEU A 109 8.51 -4.73 -3.18
CA LEU A 109 7.82 -4.05 -2.07
C LEU A 109 7.46 -5.05 -0.98
N ILE A 110 6.79 -6.15 -1.35
CA ILE A 110 6.46 -7.27 -0.45
C ILE A 110 7.75 -7.74 0.25
N HIS A 111 8.80 -8.10 -0.47
CA HIS A 111 10.05 -8.57 0.13
C HIS A 111 10.69 -7.55 1.11
N SER A 112 10.62 -6.26 0.80
CA SER A 112 11.13 -5.20 1.70
C SER A 112 10.32 -5.04 2.99
N ILE A 113 9.07 -5.49 3.01
CA ILE A 113 8.27 -5.58 4.24
C ILE A 113 8.72 -6.75 5.11
N PHE A 114 9.19 -7.84 4.51
CA PHE A 114 9.57 -9.05 5.24
C PHE A 114 11.00 -9.01 5.78
N GLY A 115 11.97 -8.53 5.01
CA GLY A 115 13.38 -8.75 5.36
C GLY A 115 13.64 -10.23 5.68
N LEU A 116 14.38 -10.51 6.76
CA LEU A 116 14.64 -11.86 7.30
C LEU A 116 13.61 -12.31 8.36
N SER A 117 12.36 -11.83 8.32
CA SER A 117 11.39 -12.16 9.37
C SER A 117 10.69 -13.50 9.16
N ASP A 118 10.57 -14.31 10.24
CA ASP A 118 9.78 -15.56 10.29
C ASP A 118 8.26 -15.32 10.32
N SER A 119 7.76 -14.29 9.63
CA SER A 119 6.33 -13.94 9.65
C SER A 119 5.58 -14.48 8.44
N TYR A 120 4.39 -15.05 8.68
CA TYR A 120 3.49 -15.46 7.60
C TYR A 120 2.88 -14.23 6.92
N VAL A 121 2.68 -14.33 5.61
CA VAL A 121 2.10 -13.26 4.80
C VAL A 121 0.67 -13.60 4.45
N CYS A 122 -0.24 -12.66 4.69
CA CYS A 122 -1.57 -12.73 4.12
C CYS A 122 -1.87 -11.43 3.36
N LEU A 123 -2.29 -11.59 2.10
CA LEU A 123 -2.67 -10.53 1.19
C LEU A 123 -4.06 -10.88 0.66
N PHE A 124 -5.01 -9.96 0.80
CA PHE A 124 -6.30 -10.04 0.12
C PHE A 124 -6.27 -9.09 -1.08
N PHE A 125 -6.66 -9.60 -2.26
CA PHE A 125 -6.79 -8.84 -3.50
C PHE A 125 -8.19 -8.21 -3.61
#